data_AF-A0A812SX72-F1
#
_entry.id   AF-A0A812SX72-F1
#
_cell.length_a   1.000
_cell.length_b   1.000
_cell.length_c   1.000
_cell.angle_alpha   90.00
_cell.angle_beta   90.00
_cell.angle_gamma   90.00
#
_symmetry.space_group_name_H-M   'P 1'
#
loop_
_entity.id
_entity.type
_entity.pdbx_description
1 polymer ?
#
loop_
_entity_poly.entity_id
_entity_poly.type
_entity_poly.pdbx_seq_one_letter_code
_entity_poly.pdbx_strand_id
1 'polypeptide(L)'
;MPGSTNCVLPLSSFTGGQVWVQSDGGPDEQIIDGQPVAGRLLDVSAGPVEFDARGSWHKTMPWEGDRTVLVAFTPDLTDKLEPDSRALLLSLGFVFPSVASPVANLPQETEPPAVVLPEPPLVEPAASQQKSPAVVPCAAQAFPPEAPPARPVFCEVFSGCGRLSSAFRALGVQHVAVDAPFNRHKPSVDTWTWALDLTASESQRLLLERLQRSSLLAVHVSLPCGTWSRARERPVPRALRGQGASLPRPLRSADHVLGVPNLSDAEQAKVQAANELARFTVELFALAVRKGCFFSIENPENSWMWAVLASCVRERRDPQLATKFSAMHRIVLSMCMFGGR
;
A
#
# COMPACT_ATOMS: atom_id res chain seq x y z
N MET A 1 -16.30 19.76 6.60
CA MET A 1 -17.69 20.04 6.99
C MET A 1 -18.24 18.90 7.84
N PRO A 2 -18.64 19.14 9.10
CA PRO A 2 -19.55 18.23 9.78
C PRO A 2 -20.82 18.07 8.94
N GLY A 3 -21.23 16.83 8.65
CA GLY A 3 -22.50 16.55 7.95
C GLY A 3 -22.47 16.50 6.42
N SER A 4 -21.31 16.46 5.75
CA SER A 4 -21.30 16.11 4.32
C SER A 4 -21.46 14.59 4.16
N THR A 5 -22.61 14.14 3.64
CA THR A 5 -22.85 12.73 3.34
C THR A 5 -22.07 12.31 2.10
N ASN A 6 -21.56 11.08 2.11
CA ASN A 6 -21.18 10.39 0.89
C ASN A 6 -22.42 9.67 0.36
N CYS A 7 -22.56 9.63 -0.97
CA CYS A 7 -23.58 8.85 -1.66
C CYS A 7 -22.91 7.77 -2.50
N VAL A 8 -23.46 6.56 -2.48
CA VAL A 8 -23.00 5.43 -3.30
C VAL A 8 -24.18 4.93 -4.13
N LEU A 9 -24.04 4.97 -5.44
CA LEU A 9 -25.07 4.54 -6.40
C LEU A 9 -24.61 3.29 -7.16
N PRO A 10 -25.43 2.24 -7.30
CA PRO A 10 -25.11 1.11 -8.16
C PRO A 10 -25.16 1.52 -9.63
N LEU A 11 -24.13 1.17 -10.41
CA LEU A 11 -24.10 1.32 -11.87
C LEU A 11 -24.16 -0.03 -12.62
N SER A 12 -24.07 -1.13 -11.89
CA SER A 12 -24.20 -2.50 -12.41
C SER A 12 -25.02 -3.36 -11.44
N SER A 13 -25.40 -4.55 -11.89
CA SER A 13 -26.08 -5.54 -11.05
C SER A 13 -25.06 -6.44 -10.34
N PHE A 14 -25.20 -6.56 -9.03
CA PHE A 14 -24.38 -7.41 -8.16
C PHE A 14 -25.20 -7.86 -6.94
N THR A 15 -24.74 -8.89 -6.23
CA THR A 15 -25.35 -9.36 -4.97
C THR A 15 -24.41 -9.13 -3.80
N GLY A 16 -24.96 -8.83 -2.63
CA GLY A 16 -24.17 -8.41 -1.48
C GLY A 16 -23.55 -7.03 -1.70
N GLY A 17 -22.32 -6.81 -1.24
CA GLY A 17 -21.62 -5.54 -1.46
C GLY A 17 -22.21 -4.36 -0.70
N GLN A 18 -22.93 -4.64 0.39
CA GLN A 18 -23.46 -3.61 1.27
C GLN A 18 -22.31 -2.75 1.82
N VAL A 19 -22.62 -1.51 2.17
CA VAL A 19 -21.70 -0.67 2.94
C VAL A 19 -22.10 -0.78 4.40
N TRP A 20 -21.28 -1.44 5.21
CA TRP A 20 -21.40 -1.38 6.65
C TRP A 20 -21.02 0.02 7.13
N VAL A 21 -21.84 0.63 7.98
CA VAL A 21 -21.58 1.93 8.59
C VAL A 21 -21.85 1.85 10.09
N GLN A 22 -20.89 2.34 10.89
CA GLN A 22 -21.03 2.46 12.34
C GLN A 22 -22.31 3.21 12.69
N SER A 23 -23.04 2.64 13.62
CA SER A 23 -24.30 3.14 14.14
C SER A 23 -24.47 2.62 15.55
N ASP A 24 -24.71 3.50 16.49
CA ASP A 24 -24.94 3.11 17.89
C ASP A 24 -26.15 2.17 17.97
N GLY A 25 -25.95 1.01 18.59
CA GLY A 25 -27.00 -0.03 18.72
C GLY A 25 -27.41 -0.69 17.41
N GLY A 26 -26.63 -0.54 16.33
CA GLY A 26 -26.90 -1.22 15.06
C GLY A 26 -26.75 -2.75 15.17
N PRO A 27 -27.54 -3.53 14.41
CA PRO A 27 -27.59 -4.99 14.54
C PRO A 27 -26.37 -5.71 13.96
N ASP A 28 -25.56 -5.02 13.15
CA ASP A 28 -24.45 -5.61 12.41
C ASP A 28 -23.13 -5.20 13.05
N GLU A 29 -22.44 -6.09 13.75
CA GLU A 29 -21.15 -5.79 14.39
C GLU A 29 -19.97 -5.99 13.42
N GLN A 30 -18.94 -5.13 13.54
CA GLN A 30 -17.64 -5.31 12.92
C GLN A 30 -16.53 -5.17 13.96
N ILE A 31 -15.43 -5.92 13.78
CA ILE A 31 -14.24 -5.76 14.61
C ILE A 31 -13.37 -4.66 14.03
N ILE A 32 -13.19 -3.59 14.79
CA ILE A 32 -12.34 -2.44 14.46
C ILE A 32 -11.30 -2.30 15.55
N ASP A 33 -10.03 -2.37 15.19
CA ASP A 33 -8.90 -2.31 16.12
C ASP A 33 -9.03 -3.29 17.31
N GLY A 34 -9.60 -4.47 17.03
CA GLY A 34 -9.80 -5.54 18.01
C GLY A 34 -11.03 -5.37 18.91
N GLN A 35 -11.82 -4.31 18.73
CA GLN A 35 -13.04 -4.06 19.49
C GLN A 35 -14.30 -4.27 18.62
N PRO A 36 -15.37 -4.86 19.18
CA PRO A 36 -16.65 -4.92 18.49
C PRO A 36 -17.26 -3.52 18.42
N VAL A 37 -17.62 -3.11 17.21
CA VAL A 37 -18.30 -1.84 16.92
C VAL A 37 -19.61 -2.15 16.23
N ALA A 38 -20.71 -1.65 16.79
CA ALA A 38 -22.05 -1.81 16.23
C ALA A 38 -22.23 -0.93 14.97
N GLY A 39 -23.02 -1.44 14.02
CA GLY A 39 -23.32 -0.73 12.78
C GLY A 39 -24.51 -1.31 12.04
N ARG A 40 -24.73 -0.77 10.84
CA ARG A 40 -25.83 -1.17 9.95
C ARG A 40 -25.30 -1.41 8.55
N LEU A 41 -25.87 -2.40 7.87
CA LEU A 41 -25.61 -2.66 6.45
C LEU A 41 -26.51 -1.80 5.57
N LEU A 42 -25.91 -0.97 4.72
CA LEU A 42 -26.59 -0.21 3.69
C LEU A 42 -26.57 -1.00 2.37
N ASP A 43 -27.75 -1.38 1.88
CA ASP A 43 -27.87 -2.19 0.67
C ASP A 43 -27.74 -1.35 -0.60
N VAL A 44 -26.51 -1.27 -1.11
CA VAL A 44 -26.18 -0.58 -2.37
C VAL A 44 -26.77 -1.31 -3.58
N SER A 45 -26.97 -2.62 -3.50
CA SER A 45 -27.50 -3.40 -4.63
C SER A 45 -28.98 -3.08 -4.90
N ALA A 46 -29.72 -2.71 -3.85
CA ALA A 46 -31.12 -2.30 -3.94
C ALA A 46 -31.31 -0.85 -4.41
N GLY A 47 -30.27 0.01 -4.31
CA GLY A 47 -30.34 1.39 -4.76
C GLY A 47 -29.29 2.31 -4.15
N PRO A 48 -29.37 3.62 -4.43
CA PRO A 48 -28.49 4.63 -3.84
C PRO A 48 -28.54 4.63 -2.30
N VAL A 49 -27.39 4.75 -1.67
CA VAL A 49 -27.29 4.88 -0.21
C VAL A 49 -26.46 6.10 0.18
N GLU A 50 -26.81 6.73 1.30
CA GLU A 50 -26.10 7.87 1.84
C GLU A 50 -25.65 7.63 3.28
N PHE A 51 -24.45 8.11 3.64
CA PHE A 51 -23.93 8.00 4.99
C PHE A 51 -22.84 9.03 5.32
N ASP A 52 -22.63 9.29 6.60
CA ASP A 52 -21.52 10.11 7.09
C ASP A 52 -20.21 9.30 7.07
N ALA A 53 -19.48 9.39 5.95
CA ALA A 53 -18.19 8.72 5.82
C ALA A 53 -17.09 9.34 6.69
N ARG A 54 -17.26 10.57 7.20
CA ARG A 54 -16.26 11.28 7.98
C ARG A 54 -16.39 10.98 9.47
N GLY A 55 -17.61 11.00 9.99
CA GLY A 55 -17.92 10.76 11.39
C GLY A 55 -17.99 9.27 11.77
N SER A 56 -18.32 8.40 10.82
CA SER A 56 -18.62 6.99 11.11
C SER A 56 -17.61 6.03 10.51
N TRP A 57 -17.31 4.93 11.20
CA TRP A 57 -16.53 3.84 10.59
C TRP A 57 -17.37 3.24 9.48
N HIS A 58 -16.76 2.85 8.38
CA HIS A 58 -17.50 2.23 7.29
C HIS A 58 -16.62 1.27 6.52
N LYS A 59 -17.24 0.29 5.86
CA LYS A 59 -16.55 -0.79 5.16
C LYS A 59 -17.44 -1.36 4.06
N THR A 60 -16.86 -1.65 2.89
CA THR A 60 -17.56 -2.41 1.85
C THR A 60 -17.54 -3.89 2.20
N MET A 61 -18.71 -4.52 2.22
CA MET A 61 -18.88 -5.95 2.50
C MET A 61 -18.60 -6.79 1.25
N PRO A 62 -18.29 -8.10 1.38
CA PRO A 62 -18.11 -9.00 0.24
C PRO A 62 -19.31 -8.99 -0.73
N TRP A 63 -19.05 -9.24 -2.01
CA TRP A 63 -20.06 -9.27 -3.08
C TRP A 63 -19.74 -10.34 -4.12
N GLU A 64 -20.72 -10.66 -4.95
CA GLU A 64 -20.55 -11.48 -6.15
C GLU A 64 -20.97 -10.69 -7.41
N GLY A 65 -20.33 -11.01 -8.54
CA GLY A 65 -20.54 -10.32 -9.82
C GLY A 65 -19.73 -9.03 -9.98
N ASP A 66 -20.04 -8.29 -11.03
CA ASP A 66 -19.37 -7.02 -11.35
C ASP A 66 -20.00 -5.89 -10.54
N ARG A 67 -19.33 -5.44 -9.47
CA ARG A 67 -19.76 -4.32 -8.63
C ARG A 67 -19.13 -3.01 -9.10
N THR A 68 -19.82 -2.32 -10.00
CA THR A 68 -19.50 -0.96 -10.43
C THR A 68 -20.45 0.00 -9.72
N VAL A 69 -19.88 0.98 -9.00
CA VAL A 69 -20.65 1.98 -8.25
C VAL A 69 -20.13 3.38 -8.55
N LEU A 70 -21.02 4.37 -8.53
CA LEU A 70 -20.67 5.78 -8.51
C LEU A 70 -20.61 6.23 -7.05
N VAL A 71 -19.46 6.73 -6.60
CA VAL A 71 -19.30 7.32 -5.27
C VAL A 71 -19.23 8.83 -5.39
N ALA A 72 -20.22 9.52 -4.84
CA ALA A 72 -20.22 10.97 -4.70
C ALA A 72 -19.80 11.34 -3.27
N PHE A 73 -18.85 12.27 -3.13
CA PHE A 73 -18.36 12.75 -1.85
C PHE A 73 -18.01 14.23 -1.93
N THR A 74 -17.98 14.89 -0.78
CA THR A 74 -17.50 16.27 -0.69
C THR A 74 -16.04 16.25 -0.23
N PRO A 75 -15.10 16.82 -1.02
CA PRO A 75 -13.72 16.96 -0.58
C PRO A 75 -13.66 17.80 0.71
N ASP A 76 -12.96 17.31 1.73
CA ASP A 76 -12.50 18.19 2.79
C ASP A 76 -11.57 19.22 2.14
N LEU A 77 -11.64 20.49 2.54
CA LEU A 77 -10.94 21.66 1.94
C LEU A 77 -11.75 22.59 1.02
N THR A 78 -13.09 22.51 0.97
CA THR A 78 -13.91 23.56 0.30
C THR A 78 -13.60 24.97 0.81
N ASP A 79 -13.22 25.08 2.10
CA ASP A 79 -12.87 26.35 2.75
C ASP A 79 -11.48 26.87 2.35
N LYS A 80 -10.67 26.04 1.67
CA LYS A 80 -9.33 26.39 1.17
C LYS A 80 -9.31 26.58 -0.35
N LEU A 81 -10.46 26.59 -1.00
CA LEU A 81 -10.54 26.89 -2.43
C LEU A 81 -10.14 28.35 -2.68
N GLU A 82 -9.30 28.55 -3.69
CA GLU A 82 -8.98 29.91 -4.15
C GLU A 82 -10.25 30.62 -4.66
N PRO A 83 -10.35 31.95 -4.52
CA PRO A 83 -11.57 32.70 -4.88
C PRO A 83 -12.05 32.43 -6.32
N ASP A 84 -11.13 32.34 -7.27
CA ASP A 84 -11.45 32.11 -8.68
C ASP A 84 -12.03 30.70 -8.91
N SER A 85 -11.45 29.69 -8.25
CA SER A 85 -11.95 28.32 -8.30
C SER A 85 -13.34 28.21 -7.67
N ARG A 86 -13.58 28.95 -6.58
CA ARG A 86 -14.89 29.01 -5.94
C ARG A 86 -15.93 29.70 -6.83
N ALA A 87 -15.56 30.79 -7.50
CA ALA A 87 -16.44 31.50 -8.42
C ALA A 87 -16.81 30.62 -9.64
N LEU A 88 -15.83 29.89 -10.19
CA LEU A 88 -16.07 28.93 -11.26
C LEU A 88 -17.06 27.85 -10.82
N LEU A 89 -16.85 27.23 -9.65
CA LEU A 89 -17.74 26.19 -9.13
C LEU A 89 -19.17 26.72 -8.91
N LEU A 90 -19.32 27.93 -8.37
CA LEU A 90 -20.63 28.59 -8.26
C LEU A 90 -21.28 28.80 -9.64
N SER A 91 -20.52 29.24 -10.64
CA SER A 91 -21.02 29.44 -12.02
C SER A 91 -21.46 28.14 -12.69
N LEU A 92 -20.85 27.02 -12.31
CA LEU A 92 -21.20 25.68 -12.77
C LEU A 92 -22.36 25.06 -11.98
N GLY A 93 -22.94 25.80 -11.03
CA GLY A 93 -24.11 25.37 -10.25
C GLY A 93 -23.78 24.53 -9.02
N PHE A 94 -22.51 24.46 -8.59
CA PHE A 94 -22.17 23.80 -7.33
C PHE A 94 -22.64 24.65 -6.14
N VAL A 95 -23.28 23.99 -5.18
CA VAL A 95 -23.76 24.62 -3.95
C VAL A 95 -22.72 24.43 -2.84
N PHE A 96 -22.25 25.53 -2.27
CA PHE A 96 -21.40 25.48 -1.07
C PHE A 96 -22.28 25.49 0.18
N PRO A 97 -22.02 24.61 1.16
CA PRO A 97 -22.74 24.65 2.42
C PRO A 97 -22.60 26.00 3.12
N SER A 98 -23.73 26.59 3.50
CA SER A 98 -23.82 27.84 4.26
C SER A 98 -23.24 27.65 5.65
N VAL A 99 -22.48 28.62 6.15
CA VAL A 99 -22.04 28.65 7.55
C VAL A 99 -23.28 28.88 8.42
N ALA A 100 -23.89 27.82 8.94
CA ALA A 100 -24.89 27.95 9.99
C ALA A 100 -24.19 28.28 11.32
N SER A 101 -24.69 29.32 12.01
CA SER A 101 -24.24 29.84 13.31
C SER A 101 -24.34 28.82 14.47
N PRO A 102 -23.71 29.08 15.63
CA PRO A 102 -23.14 28.05 16.49
C PRO A 102 -24.18 27.38 17.38
N VAL A 103 -24.09 26.05 17.49
CA VAL A 103 -24.78 25.28 18.54
C VAL A 103 -23.75 24.86 19.58
N ALA A 104 -23.88 25.52 20.74
CA ALA A 104 -23.62 25.11 22.11
C ALA A 104 -22.46 24.14 22.43
N ASN A 105 -21.51 24.68 23.22
CA ASN A 105 -20.64 24.03 24.20
C ASN A 105 -20.74 22.50 24.33
N LEU A 106 -19.68 21.81 23.91
CA LEU A 106 -19.27 20.51 24.44
C LEU A 106 -17.93 20.69 25.18
N PRO A 107 -17.73 20.06 26.36
CA PRO A 107 -16.52 20.21 27.16
C PRO A 107 -15.30 19.61 26.45
N GLN A 108 -14.15 20.28 26.60
CA GLN A 108 -12.84 19.80 26.14
C GLN A 108 -12.49 18.48 26.82
N GLU A 109 -12.35 17.40 26.04
CA GLU A 109 -11.76 16.15 26.53
C GLU A 109 -10.24 16.34 26.68
N THR A 110 -9.77 16.12 27.89
CA THR A 110 -8.36 16.02 28.27
C THR A 110 -7.77 14.70 27.78
N GLU A 111 -6.60 14.73 27.16
CA GLU A 111 -5.85 13.53 26.77
C GLU A 111 -5.59 12.61 27.99
N PRO A 112 -5.82 11.29 27.86
CA PRO A 112 -5.40 10.33 28.88
C PRO A 112 -3.88 10.05 28.79
N PRO A 113 -3.22 9.75 29.93
CA PRO A 113 -1.77 9.55 29.98
C PRO A 113 -1.34 8.23 29.33
N ALA A 114 -0.10 8.23 28.83
CA ALA A 114 0.54 7.10 28.17
C ALA A 114 0.65 5.87 29.09
N VAL A 115 0.10 4.74 28.63
CA VAL A 115 0.24 3.43 29.28
C VAL A 115 1.58 2.81 28.86
N VAL A 116 2.44 2.58 29.85
CA VAL A 116 3.68 1.80 29.73
C VAL A 116 3.32 0.32 29.81
N LEU A 117 3.67 -0.47 28.78
CA LEU A 117 3.53 -1.92 28.78
C LEU A 117 4.83 -2.60 29.26
N PRO A 118 4.77 -3.67 30.08
CA PRO A 118 5.95 -4.38 30.57
C PRO A 118 6.57 -5.31 29.51
N GLU A 119 7.89 -5.50 29.60
CA GLU A 119 8.69 -6.38 28.73
C GLU A 119 8.43 -7.87 29.00
N PRO A 120 8.39 -8.72 27.95
CA PRO A 120 8.29 -10.17 28.11
C PRO A 120 9.65 -10.85 28.37
N PRO A 121 9.67 -12.00 29.07
CA PRO A 121 10.90 -12.68 29.51
C PRO A 121 11.62 -13.45 28.41
N LEU A 122 12.94 -13.56 28.59
CA LEU A 122 13.89 -14.32 27.78
C LEU A 122 13.68 -15.84 27.96
N VAL A 123 13.61 -16.57 26.85
CA VAL A 123 13.59 -18.05 26.82
C VAL A 123 14.85 -18.56 26.13
N GLU A 124 15.61 -19.42 26.82
CA GLU A 124 16.84 -20.06 26.35
C GLU A 124 16.59 -21.22 25.36
N PRO A 125 17.57 -21.56 24.50
CA PRO A 125 17.36 -22.52 23.42
C PRO A 125 17.56 -23.97 23.87
N ALA A 126 16.61 -24.84 23.51
CA ALA A 126 16.73 -26.28 23.67
C ALA A 126 17.47 -26.91 22.48
N ALA A 127 18.52 -27.68 22.79
CA ALA A 127 19.28 -28.51 21.87
C ALA A 127 18.61 -29.86 21.60
N SER A 128 18.69 -30.37 20.36
CA SER A 128 18.94 -31.80 20.04
C SER A 128 18.91 -32.01 18.52
N GLN A 129 20.03 -32.41 17.90
CA GLN A 129 20.52 -33.78 17.64
C GLN A 129 20.33 -34.17 16.16
N GLN A 130 21.47 -34.26 15.47
CA GLN A 130 21.64 -34.85 14.15
C GLN A 130 21.33 -36.35 14.17
N LYS A 131 20.66 -36.84 13.11
CA LYS A 131 20.82 -38.21 12.61
C LYS A 131 20.82 -38.20 11.09
N SER A 132 21.94 -38.57 10.48
CA SER A 132 22.04 -38.97 9.08
C SER A 132 21.52 -40.39 8.90
N PRO A 133 21.03 -40.75 7.70
CA PRO A 133 21.21 -42.12 7.25
C PRO A 133 21.77 -42.24 5.82
N ALA A 134 22.80 -43.09 5.75
CA ALA A 134 23.09 -44.15 4.78
C ALA A 134 22.86 -43.96 3.27
N VAL A 135 23.94 -44.20 2.53
CA VAL A 135 23.97 -44.50 1.09
C VAL A 135 23.82 -46.00 0.87
N VAL A 136 22.91 -46.42 -0.03
CA VAL A 136 22.88 -47.74 -0.70
C VAL A 136 22.18 -47.58 -2.08
N PRO A 137 22.37 -48.46 -3.09
CA PRO A 137 22.66 -48.06 -4.46
C PRO A 137 21.48 -48.30 -5.44
N CYS A 138 21.71 -47.81 -6.66
CA CYS A 138 20.86 -47.86 -7.84
C CYS A 138 20.35 -49.27 -8.21
N ALA A 139 19.03 -49.41 -8.34
CA ALA A 139 18.38 -50.41 -9.18
C ALA A 139 17.14 -49.77 -9.83
N ALA A 140 17.00 -49.97 -11.13
CA ALA A 140 16.04 -49.32 -12.02
C ALA A 140 14.58 -49.44 -11.55
N GLN A 141 13.87 -48.31 -11.43
CA GLN A 141 12.41 -48.26 -11.33
C GLN A 141 11.85 -47.04 -12.08
N ALA A 142 10.63 -47.23 -12.57
CA ALA A 142 9.86 -46.45 -13.53
C ALA A 142 9.94 -44.92 -13.41
N PHE A 143 9.70 -44.23 -14.54
CA PHE A 143 9.47 -42.79 -14.56
C PHE A 143 8.48 -42.41 -13.43
N PRO A 144 8.87 -41.50 -12.51
CA PRO A 144 7.96 -41.05 -11.48
C PRO A 144 6.75 -40.40 -12.15
N PRO A 145 5.55 -40.48 -11.53
CA PRO A 145 4.45 -39.63 -11.95
C PRO A 145 4.95 -38.19 -11.96
N GLU A 146 4.62 -37.47 -13.02
CA GLU A 146 4.96 -36.06 -13.22
C GLU A 146 4.75 -35.32 -11.89
N ALA A 147 5.83 -34.75 -11.33
CA ALA A 147 5.75 -34.08 -10.05
C ALA A 147 4.60 -33.06 -10.10
N PRO A 148 3.76 -32.95 -9.06
CA PRO A 148 2.66 -32.00 -9.08
C PRO A 148 3.22 -30.62 -9.47
N PRO A 149 2.57 -29.90 -10.41
CA PRO A 149 3.11 -28.65 -10.92
C PRO A 149 3.41 -27.74 -9.73
N ALA A 150 4.63 -27.20 -9.69
CA ALA A 150 5.08 -26.36 -8.59
C ALA A 150 4.04 -25.24 -8.37
N ARG A 151 3.49 -25.17 -7.16
CA ARG A 151 2.47 -24.17 -6.82
C ARG A 151 3.00 -22.77 -7.18
N PRO A 152 2.23 -21.96 -7.91
CA PRO A 152 2.71 -20.66 -8.35
C PRO A 152 2.83 -19.73 -7.14
N VAL A 153 3.86 -18.87 -7.18
CA VAL A 153 4.30 -18.03 -6.06
C VAL A 153 4.00 -16.56 -6.36
N PHE A 154 3.32 -15.90 -5.44
CA PHE A 154 3.23 -14.45 -5.36
C PHE A 154 4.42 -13.89 -4.56
N CYS A 155 5.10 -12.84 -5.05
CA CYS A 155 6.16 -12.17 -4.31
C CYS A 155 5.79 -10.72 -4.02
N GLU A 156 5.78 -10.34 -2.74
CA GLU A 156 5.58 -8.97 -2.27
C GLU A 156 6.92 -8.41 -1.79
N VAL A 157 7.44 -7.40 -2.49
CA VAL A 157 8.72 -6.75 -2.18
C VAL A 157 8.45 -5.40 -1.53
N PHE A 158 9.15 -5.13 -0.43
CA PHE A 158 8.88 -4.01 0.48
C PHE A 158 7.49 -4.17 1.14
N SER A 159 7.25 -5.35 1.70
CA SER A 159 5.91 -5.80 2.12
C SER A 159 5.30 -5.02 3.29
N GLY A 160 6.08 -4.26 4.05
CA GLY A 160 5.61 -3.52 5.22
C GLY A 160 4.95 -4.45 6.23
N CYS A 161 3.63 -4.32 6.43
CA CYS A 161 2.85 -5.23 7.28
C CYS A 161 2.50 -6.58 6.63
N GLY A 162 2.82 -6.80 5.34
CA GLY A 162 2.52 -8.04 4.61
C GLY A 162 1.03 -8.26 4.35
N ARG A 163 0.23 -7.19 4.27
CA ARG A 163 -1.24 -7.30 4.09
C ARG A 163 -1.60 -7.92 2.74
N LEU A 164 -0.86 -7.61 1.68
CA LEU A 164 -1.14 -8.18 0.37
C LEU A 164 -0.75 -9.67 0.36
N SER A 165 0.41 -10.03 0.93
CA SER A 165 0.78 -11.44 1.12
C SER A 165 -0.23 -12.22 1.96
N SER A 166 -0.77 -11.62 3.03
CA SER A 166 -1.85 -12.21 3.83
C SER A 166 -3.11 -12.47 3.00
N ALA A 167 -3.50 -11.53 2.12
CA ALA A 167 -4.62 -11.72 1.20
C ALA A 167 -4.39 -12.87 0.21
N PHE A 168 -3.20 -12.96 -0.42
CA PHE A 168 -2.86 -14.07 -1.30
C PHE A 168 -2.80 -15.41 -0.56
N ARG A 169 -2.31 -15.42 0.69
CA ARG A 169 -2.31 -16.61 1.55
C ARG A 169 -3.73 -17.12 1.80
N ALA A 170 -4.68 -16.23 2.10
CA ALA A 170 -6.08 -16.58 2.33
C ALA A 170 -6.74 -17.24 1.10
N LEU A 171 -6.26 -16.90 -0.10
CA LEU A 171 -6.66 -17.53 -1.37
C LEU A 171 -5.94 -18.86 -1.67
N GLY A 172 -5.12 -19.36 -0.74
CA GLY A 172 -4.35 -20.60 -0.93
C GLY A 172 -3.13 -20.46 -1.84
N VAL A 173 -2.76 -19.23 -2.22
CA VAL A 173 -1.60 -18.95 -3.08
C VAL A 173 -0.32 -18.96 -2.23
N GLN A 174 0.73 -19.62 -2.72
CA GLN A 174 2.04 -19.54 -2.08
C GLN A 174 2.58 -18.11 -2.22
N HIS A 175 3.15 -17.57 -1.15
CA HIS A 175 3.67 -16.21 -1.15
C HIS A 175 5.09 -16.15 -0.60
N VAL A 176 5.81 -15.10 -0.99
CA VAL A 176 7.10 -14.68 -0.44
C VAL A 176 7.01 -13.19 -0.16
N ALA A 177 6.94 -12.81 1.11
CA ALA A 177 7.04 -11.42 1.55
C ALA A 177 8.51 -11.08 1.85
N VAL A 178 8.98 -9.94 1.37
CA VAL A 178 10.36 -9.47 1.57
C VAL A 178 10.33 -8.03 2.06
N ASP A 179 11.07 -7.75 3.13
CA ASP A 179 11.32 -6.39 3.60
C ASP A 179 12.71 -6.28 4.23
N ALA A 180 13.16 -5.07 4.50
CA ALA A 180 14.42 -4.81 5.16
C ALA A 180 14.41 -5.34 6.61
N PRO A 181 15.58 -5.74 7.16
CA PRO A 181 15.72 -6.10 8.57
C PRO A 181 15.28 -4.99 9.55
N PHE A 182 15.29 -3.74 9.07
CA PHE A 182 14.89 -2.55 9.81
C PHE A 182 13.48 -2.04 9.42
N ASN A 183 12.63 -2.92 8.89
CA ASN A 183 11.21 -2.63 8.67
C ASN A 183 10.56 -2.17 9.98
N ARG A 184 9.94 -0.99 9.95
CA ARG A 184 9.30 -0.37 11.13
C ARG A 184 7.87 -0.83 11.32
N HIS A 185 7.30 -1.49 10.33
CA HIS A 185 5.95 -2.02 10.35
C HIS A 185 5.96 -3.39 11.02
N LYS A 186 4.99 -3.65 11.90
CA LYS A 186 4.79 -4.99 12.46
C LYS A 186 4.19 -5.88 11.36
N PRO A 187 4.88 -6.94 10.91
CA PRO A 187 4.28 -7.89 9.98
C PRO A 187 3.03 -8.50 10.59
N SER A 188 2.03 -8.79 9.75
CA SER A 188 0.90 -9.63 10.15
C SER A 188 1.44 -10.96 10.67
N VAL A 189 0.90 -11.42 11.80
CA VAL A 189 1.27 -12.70 12.44
C VAL A 189 1.15 -13.90 11.49
N ASP A 190 0.33 -13.76 10.44
CA ASP A 190 0.07 -14.83 9.47
C ASP A 190 1.03 -14.83 8.27
N THR A 191 1.94 -13.85 8.18
CA THR A 191 2.88 -13.68 7.06
C THR A 191 4.33 -13.69 7.56
N TRP A 192 5.06 -14.75 7.24
CA TRP A 192 6.51 -14.75 7.42
C TRP A 192 7.15 -13.80 6.43
N THR A 193 7.89 -12.80 6.92
CA THR A 193 8.63 -11.84 6.09
C THR A 193 10.11 -12.21 6.04
N TRP A 194 10.65 -12.40 4.86
CA TRP A 194 12.08 -12.64 4.65
C TRP A 194 12.84 -11.32 4.74
N ALA A 195 13.61 -11.16 5.83
CA ALA A 195 14.42 -9.98 6.05
C ALA A 195 15.63 -9.94 5.11
N LEU A 196 15.61 -9.06 4.11
CA LEU A 196 16.69 -8.82 3.15
C LEU A 196 16.93 -7.33 2.97
N ASP A 197 18.16 -6.87 3.16
CA ASP A 197 18.54 -5.50 2.80
C ASP A 197 18.79 -5.41 1.30
N LEU A 198 17.75 -5.02 0.56
CA LEU A 198 17.80 -4.95 -0.90
C LEU A 198 18.66 -3.78 -1.44
N THR A 199 19.29 -2.98 -0.58
CA THR A 199 20.37 -2.08 -0.99
C THR A 199 21.70 -2.82 -1.19
N ALA A 200 21.83 -4.03 -0.62
CA ALA A 200 23.01 -4.87 -0.76
C ALA A 200 22.87 -5.86 -1.93
N SER A 201 23.85 -5.89 -2.84
CA SER A 201 23.83 -6.73 -4.04
C SER A 201 23.74 -8.23 -3.74
N GLU A 202 24.26 -8.70 -2.60
CA GLU A 202 24.15 -10.10 -2.19
C GLU A 202 22.70 -10.49 -1.85
N SER A 203 21.98 -9.61 -1.13
CA SER A 203 20.56 -9.81 -0.82
C SER A 203 19.70 -9.76 -2.08
N GLN A 204 20.01 -8.84 -3.00
CA GLN A 204 19.39 -8.79 -4.33
C GLN A 204 19.59 -10.09 -5.10
N ARG A 205 20.81 -10.63 -5.12
CA ARG A 205 21.16 -11.91 -5.78
C ARG A 205 20.38 -13.07 -5.17
N LEU A 206 20.33 -13.18 -3.84
CA LEU A 206 19.58 -14.24 -3.14
C LEU A 206 18.09 -14.23 -3.51
N LEU A 207 17.46 -13.04 -3.54
CA LEU A 207 16.07 -12.92 -3.94
C LEU A 207 15.87 -13.31 -5.40
N LEU A 208 16.71 -12.81 -6.31
CA LEU A 208 16.62 -13.15 -7.73
C LEU A 208 16.79 -14.65 -7.98
N GLU A 209 17.78 -15.30 -7.36
CA GLU A 209 17.99 -16.75 -7.48
C GLU A 209 16.77 -17.54 -6.99
N ARG A 210 16.18 -17.12 -5.85
CA ARG A 210 14.95 -17.75 -5.34
C ARG A 210 13.80 -17.62 -6.34
N LEU A 211 13.54 -16.41 -6.85
CA LEU A 211 12.44 -16.13 -7.77
C LEU A 211 12.67 -16.77 -9.16
N GLN A 212 13.92 -16.88 -9.60
CA GLN A 212 14.30 -17.58 -10.84
C GLN A 212 13.97 -19.07 -10.77
N ARG A 213 14.09 -19.70 -9.61
CA ARG A 213 13.78 -21.13 -9.41
C ARG A 213 12.30 -21.40 -9.14
N SER A 214 11.53 -20.39 -8.75
CA SER A 214 10.10 -20.52 -8.47
C SER A 214 9.24 -20.46 -9.73
N SER A 215 8.09 -21.14 -9.74
CA SER A 215 7.00 -20.81 -10.67
C SER A 215 6.35 -19.50 -10.17
N LEU A 216 6.52 -18.38 -10.86
CA LEU A 216 6.03 -17.08 -10.39
C LEU A 216 4.63 -16.78 -10.95
N LEU A 217 3.68 -16.51 -10.05
CA LEU A 217 2.37 -15.96 -10.41
C LEU A 217 2.49 -14.46 -10.70
N ALA A 218 3.04 -13.74 -9.74
CA ALA A 218 3.05 -12.29 -9.73
C ALA A 218 4.16 -11.76 -8.82
N VAL A 219 4.67 -10.57 -9.15
CA VAL A 219 5.55 -9.76 -8.31
C VAL A 219 4.90 -8.40 -8.08
N HIS A 220 4.79 -8.01 -6.82
CA HIS A 220 4.34 -6.69 -6.41
C HIS A 220 5.47 -5.94 -5.69
N VAL A 221 5.63 -4.65 -5.98
CA VAL A 221 6.68 -3.81 -5.40
C VAL A 221 6.07 -2.55 -4.80
N SER A 222 6.29 -2.33 -3.50
CA SER A 222 5.83 -1.13 -2.77
C SER A 222 7.01 -0.26 -2.36
N LEU A 223 7.67 0.39 -3.32
CA LEU A 223 8.94 1.10 -3.07
C LEU A 223 8.83 2.14 -1.93
N PRO A 224 9.75 2.14 -0.95
CA PRO A 224 9.71 3.08 0.17
C PRO A 224 9.73 4.54 -0.29
N CYS A 225 8.72 5.35 0.04
CA CYS A 225 8.47 6.66 -0.59
C CYS A 225 9.39 7.82 -0.14
N GLY A 226 10.32 7.58 0.79
CA GLY A 226 10.97 8.61 1.61
C GLY A 226 11.74 9.71 0.85
N THR A 227 12.37 9.41 -0.30
CA THR A 227 13.20 10.39 -1.05
C THR A 227 12.53 10.97 -2.29
N TRP A 228 11.44 10.36 -2.75
CA TRP A 228 10.75 10.73 -4.00
C TRP A 228 9.34 11.28 -3.78
N SER A 229 8.83 11.29 -2.54
CA SER A 229 7.56 11.96 -2.22
C SER A 229 7.63 13.47 -2.47
N ARG A 230 6.71 13.97 -3.30
CA ARG A 230 6.52 15.41 -3.53
C ARG A 230 5.90 16.14 -2.35
N ALA A 231 5.53 15.45 -1.27
CA ALA A 231 5.13 16.10 -0.02
C ALA A 231 6.25 17.01 0.54
N ARG A 232 7.51 16.73 0.22
CA ARG A 232 8.69 17.57 0.52
C ARG A 232 8.66 18.95 -0.15
N GLU A 233 7.84 19.14 -1.19
CA GLU A 233 7.68 20.42 -1.89
C GLU A 233 6.62 21.31 -1.22
N ARG A 234 5.82 20.76 -0.29
CA ARG A 234 4.74 21.52 0.36
C ARG A 234 5.30 22.46 1.44
N PRO A 235 4.87 23.72 1.49
CA PRO A 235 5.25 24.64 2.56
C PRO A 235 4.79 24.10 3.93
N VAL A 236 5.62 24.26 4.96
CA VAL A 236 5.20 23.95 6.33
C VAL A 236 4.14 24.95 6.78
N PRO A 237 3.00 24.48 7.33
CA PRO A 237 1.99 25.33 7.94
C PRO A 237 2.62 26.27 8.96
N ARG A 238 2.22 27.56 8.96
CA ARG A 238 2.81 28.58 9.84
C ARG A 238 2.84 28.16 11.32
N ALA A 239 1.82 27.45 11.79
CA ALA A 239 1.72 26.95 13.16
C ALA A 239 2.86 25.99 13.57
N LEU A 240 3.37 25.17 12.64
CA LEU A 240 4.41 24.17 12.93
C LEU A 240 5.83 24.75 12.82
N ARG A 241 6.01 25.91 12.18
CA ARG A 241 7.32 26.59 12.09
C ARG A 241 7.79 27.08 13.47
N GLY A 242 6.87 27.48 14.34
CA GLY A 242 7.17 27.92 15.70
C GLY A 242 7.62 26.81 16.64
N GLN A 243 7.45 25.54 16.26
CA GLN A 243 7.79 24.36 17.06
C GLN A 243 9.09 23.69 16.61
N GLY A 244 9.88 24.33 15.74
CA GLY A 244 11.17 23.80 15.28
C GLY A 244 11.07 22.65 14.28
N ALA A 245 9.89 22.43 13.65
CA ALA A 245 9.73 21.41 12.63
C ALA A 245 10.68 21.68 11.44
N SER A 246 11.63 20.77 11.21
CA SER A 246 12.54 20.87 10.07
C SER A 246 11.77 20.56 8.78
N LEU A 247 11.90 21.45 7.78
CA LEU A 247 11.42 21.18 6.43
C LEU A 247 12.35 20.14 5.80
N PRO A 248 11.90 18.91 5.48
CA PRO A 248 12.68 18.07 4.59
C PRO A 248 12.62 18.71 3.20
N ARG A 249 13.71 19.37 2.78
CA ARG A 249 13.79 19.97 1.45
C ARG A 249 13.57 18.91 0.34
N PRO A 250 13.15 19.32 -0.86
CA PRO A 250 13.16 18.45 -2.03
C PRO A 250 14.57 17.90 -2.29
N LEU A 251 14.68 16.58 -2.47
CA LEU A 251 15.95 15.91 -2.77
C LEU A 251 16.14 15.61 -4.25
N ARG A 252 15.11 15.87 -5.06
CA ARG A 252 15.04 15.59 -6.50
C ARG A 252 14.32 16.74 -7.19
N SER A 253 14.58 16.92 -8.47
CA SER A 253 13.85 17.85 -9.34
C SER A 253 13.69 17.24 -10.73
N ALA A 254 12.97 17.93 -11.63
CA ALA A 254 12.78 17.46 -13.01
C ALA A 254 14.12 17.27 -13.74
N ASP A 255 15.09 18.17 -13.52
CA ASP A 255 16.41 18.10 -14.15
C ASP A 255 17.37 17.15 -13.40
N HIS A 256 17.09 16.87 -12.12
CA HIS A 256 17.95 16.10 -11.24
C HIS A 256 17.17 14.97 -10.57
N VAL A 257 16.54 14.12 -11.39
CA VAL A 257 15.67 13.03 -10.90
C VAL A 257 16.40 12.05 -10.01
N LEU A 258 17.72 11.86 -10.19
CA LEU A 258 18.55 10.97 -9.38
C LEU A 258 19.17 11.62 -8.13
N GLY A 259 18.90 12.91 -7.88
CA GLY A 259 19.44 13.67 -6.76
C GLY A 259 19.88 15.07 -7.18
N VAL A 260 19.39 16.10 -6.50
CA VAL A 260 19.81 17.50 -6.73
C VAL A 260 21.28 17.71 -6.32
N PRO A 261 21.98 18.71 -6.89
CA PRO A 261 23.31 19.07 -6.41
C PRO A 261 23.29 19.56 -4.95
N ASN A 262 24.45 19.50 -4.30
CA ASN A 262 24.68 20.00 -2.94
C ASN A 262 23.80 19.32 -1.87
N LEU A 263 23.56 18.01 -2.00
CA LEU A 263 23.00 17.20 -0.91
C LEU A 263 24.03 17.07 0.21
N SER A 264 23.57 17.11 1.45
CA SER A 264 24.40 16.66 2.58
C SER A 264 24.72 15.17 2.44
N ASP A 265 25.78 14.69 3.09
CA ASP A 265 26.19 13.27 3.01
C ASP A 265 25.05 12.32 3.41
N ALA A 266 24.27 12.68 4.45
CA ALA A 266 23.12 11.90 4.90
C ALA A 266 21.96 11.89 3.88
N GLU A 267 21.71 12.99 3.19
CA GLU A 267 20.70 13.05 2.12
C GLU A 267 21.18 12.29 0.89
N GLN A 268 22.45 12.45 0.51
CA GLN A 268 23.09 11.76 -0.59
C GLN A 268 23.03 10.25 -0.40
N ALA A 269 23.37 9.75 0.79
CA ALA A 269 23.27 8.33 1.13
C ALA A 269 21.84 7.80 0.99
N LYS A 270 20.83 8.55 1.47
CA LYS A 270 19.41 8.16 1.31
C LYS A 270 18.98 8.12 -0.15
N VAL A 271 19.38 9.12 -0.94
CA VAL A 271 19.06 9.19 -2.37
C VAL A 271 19.74 8.05 -3.13
N GLN A 272 20.98 7.72 -2.81
CA GLN A 272 21.73 6.61 -3.41
C GLN A 272 21.08 5.26 -3.07
N ALA A 273 20.78 5.00 -1.81
CA ALA A 273 20.07 3.80 -1.40
C ALA A 273 18.73 3.65 -2.13
N ALA A 274 17.96 4.75 -2.24
CA ALA A 274 16.72 4.77 -2.99
C ALA A 274 16.96 4.47 -4.49
N ASN A 275 17.94 5.12 -5.14
CA ASN A 275 18.28 4.84 -6.54
C ASN A 275 18.67 3.37 -6.74
N GLU A 276 19.37 2.76 -5.80
CA GLU A 276 19.73 1.34 -5.83
C GLU A 276 18.49 0.43 -5.78
N LEU A 277 17.55 0.70 -4.87
CA LEU A 277 16.27 -0.03 -4.83
C LEU A 277 15.46 0.14 -6.13
N ALA A 278 15.52 1.31 -6.77
CA ALA A 278 14.87 1.53 -8.06
C ALA A 278 15.53 0.72 -9.19
N ARG A 279 16.86 0.62 -9.23
CA ARG A 279 17.56 -0.26 -10.19
C ARG A 279 17.21 -1.72 -9.97
N PHE A 280 17.20 -2.16 -8.71
CA PHE A 280 16.80 -3.52 -8.38
C PHE A 280 15.33 -3.81 -8.75
N THR A 281 14.44 -2.83 -8.61
CA THR A 281 13.05 -2.93 -9.08
C THR A 281 12.97 -3.14 -10.58
N VAL A 282 13.84 -2.50 -11.38
CA VAL A 282 13.94 -2.75 -12.82
C VAL A 282 14.47 -4.16 -13.12
N GLU A 283 15.37 -4.71 -12.30
CA GLU A 283 15.78 -6.13 -12.40
C GLU A 283 14.63 -7.10 -12.13
N LEU A 284 13.80 -6.81 -11.11
CA LEU A 284 12.60 -7.60 -10.81
C LEU A 284 11.59 -7.53 -11.96
N PHE A 285 11.39 -6.35 -12.54
CA PHE A 285 10.53 -6.17 -13.72
C PHE A 285 11.05 -6.98 -14.92
N ALA A 286 12.36 -6.92 -15.19
CA ALA A 286 12.99 -7.70 -16.26
C ALA A 286 12.86 -9.21 -16.02
N LEU A 287 12.96 -9.67 -14.77
CA LEU A 287 12.69 -11.07 -14.42
C LEU A 287 11.23 -11.43 -14.70
N ALA A 288 10.28 -10.59 -14.28
CA ALA A 288 8.85 -10.84 -14.50
C ALA A 288 8.50 -10.93 -15.99
N VAL A 289 9.05 -10.02 -16.81
CA VAL A 289 8.91 -10.06 -18.28
C VAL A 289 9.44 -11.37 -18.86
N ARG A 290 10.64 -11.81 -18.45
CA ARG A 290 11.23 -13.08 -18.93
C ARG A 290 10.42 -14.30 -18.52
N LYS A 291 9.80 -14.28 -17.34
CA LYS A 291 8.99 -15.39 -16.83
C LYS A 291 7.51 -15.31 -17.24
N GLY A 292 7.10 -14.25 -17.93
CA GLY A 292 5.72 -14.03 -18.33
C GLY A 292 4.75 -13.91 -17.15
N CYS A 293 5.22 -13.46 -15.98
CA CYS A 293 4.36 -13.32 -14.80
C CYS A 293 3.86 -11.88 -14.63
N PHE A 294 2.81 -11.71 -13.82
CA PHE A 294 2.24 -10.40 -13.57
C PHE A 294 3.21 -9.53 -12.74
N PHE A 295 3.34 -8.25 -13.10
CA PHE A 295 4.15 -7.30 -12.36
C PHE A 295 3.34 -6.07 -12.02
N SER A 296 3.42 -5.62 -10.77
CA SER A 296 2.80 -4.38 -10.32
C SER A 296 3.73 -3.62 -9.38
N ILE A 297 3.58 -2.30 -9.40
CA ILE A 297 4.34 -1.39 -8.55
C ILE A 297 3.42 -0.27 -8.08
N GLU A 298 3.56 0.12 -6.81
CA GLU A 298 2.74 1.15 -6.18
C GLU A 298 3.60 2.31 -5.64
N ASN A 299 3.08 3.53 -5.82
CA ASN A 299 3.53 4.75 -5.17
C ASN A 299 2.47 5.84 -5.37
N PRO A 300 2.51 6.95 -4.59
CA PRO A 300 1.77 8.15 -4.91
C PRO A 300 1.90 8.58 -6.38
N GLU A 301 0.78 8.99 -6.98
CA GLU A 301 0.66 9.33 -8.40
C GLU A 301 1.69 10.37 -8.86
N ASN A 302 1.96 11.37 -8.02
CA ASN A 302 2.89 12.44 -8.33
C ASN A 302 4.34 12.16 -7.90
N SER A 303 4.69 10.95 -7.46
CA SER A 303 6.02 10.62 -6.95
C SER A 303 7.14 10.79 -8.00
N TRP A 304 8.32 11.27 -7.57
CA TRP A 304 9.53 11.25 -8.40
C TRP A 304 9.98 9.83 -8.75
N MET A 305 9.50 8.80 -8.04
CA MET A 305 9.81 7.39 -8.28
C MET A 305 9.56 7.00 -9.74
N TRP A 306 8.47 7.47 -10.35
CA TRP A 306 8.13 7.15 -11.73
C TRP A 306 9.20 7.60 -12.72
N ALA A 307 9.73 8.82 -12.55
CA ALA A 307 10.80 9.36 -13.37
C ALA A 307 12.14 8.64 -13.13
N VAL A 308 12.40 8.25 -11.88
CA VAL A 308 13.60 7.47 -11.51
C VAL A 308 13.58 6.11 -12.17
N LEU A 309 12.47 5.37 -12.11
CA LEU A 309 12.33 4.08 -12.78
C LEU A 309 12.53 4.21 -14.30
N ALA A 310 11.94 5.23 -14.92
CA ALA A 310 12.16 5.52 -16.34
C ALA A 310 13.64 5.83 -16.67
N SER A 311 14.38 6.48 -15.76
CA SER A 311 15.83 6.64 -15.89
C SER A 311 16.56 5.30 -15.82
N CYS A 312 16.26 4.48 -14.82
CA CYS A 312 16.89 3.17 -14.63
C CYS A 312 16.59 2.21 -15.80
N VAL A 313 15.38 2.23 -16.36
CA VAL A 313 15.04 1.44 -17.56
C VAL A 313 15.87 1.90 -18.77
N ARG A 314 16.05 3.21 -18.96
CA ARG A 314 16.92 3.73 -20.04
C ARG A 314 18.39 3.37 -19.84
N GLU A 315 18.87 3.36 -18.59
CA GLU A 315 20.24 2.95 -18.24
C GLU A 315 20.53 1.50 -18.68
N ARG A 316 19.53 0.61 -18.71
CA ARG A 316 19.67 -0.78 -19.16
C ARG A 316 19.97 -0.94 -20.64
N ARG A 317 19.66 0.06 -21.48
CA ARG A 317 19.83 0.03 -22.94
C ARG A 317 19.21 -1.22 -23.60
N ASP A 318 18.08 -1.67 -23.06
CA ASP A 318 17.30 -2.81 -23.56
C ASP A 318 15.99 -2.29 -24.19
N PRO A 319 15.87 -2.26 -25.53
CA PRO A 319 14.67 -1.78 -26.21
C PRO A 319 13.41 -2.62 -25.92
N GLN A 320 13.55 -3.93 -25.69
CA GLN A 320 12.42 -4.80 -25.39
C GLN A 320 11.87 -4.52 -24.00
N LEU A 321 12.77 -4.38 -23.02
CA LEU A 321 12.39 -4.01 -21.65
C LEU A 321 11.75 -2.62 -21.62
N ALA A 322 12.31 -1.64 -22.33
CA ALA A 322 11.75 -0.29 -22.43
C ALA A 322 10.34 -0.29 -23.06
N THR A 323 10.13 -1.10 -24.10
CA THR A 323 8.81 -1.28 -24.73
C THR A 323 7.81 -1.88 -23.74
N LYS A 324 8.21 -2.92 -23.01
CA LYS A 324 7.36 -3.55 -21.98
C LYS A 324 7.04 -2.60 -20.82
N PHE A 325 8.01 -1.82 -20.37
CA PHE A 325 7.81 -0.82 -19.31
C PHE A 325 6.82 0.26 -19.75
N SER A 326 6.95 0.74 -20.98
CA SER A 326 6.04 1.76 -21.55
C SER A 326 4.62 1.23 -21.78
N ALA A 327 4.46 -0.08 -21.92
CA ALA A 327 3.17 -0.75 -22.05
C ALA A 327 2.48 -1.07 -20.70
N MET A 328 3.09 -0.72 -19.56
CA MET A 328 2.45 -0.91 -18.26
C MET A 328 1.18 -0.06 -18.14
N HIS A 329 0.12 -0.65 -17.60
CA HIS A 329 -1.14 0.05 -17.36
C HIS A 329 -1.06 0.86 -16.07
N ARG A 330 -1.39 2.15 -16.17
CA ARG A 330 -1.56 3.02 -15.00
C ARG A 330 -2.97 2.85 -14.45
N ILE A 331 -3.05 2.58 -13.15
CA ILE A 331 -4.29 2.54 -12.39
C ILE A 331 -4.14 3.55 -11.25
N VAL A 332 -5.06 4.51 -11.15
CA VAL A 332 -5.08 5.49 -10.07
C VAL A 332 -6.18 5.08 -9.10
N LEU A 333 -5.78 4.74 -7.88
CA LEU A 333 -6.69 4.31 -6.81
C LEU A 333 -6.72 5.40 -5.74
N SER A 334 -7.91 5.78 -5.29
CA SER A 334 -8.08 6.64 -4.11
C SER A 334 -8.60 5.80 -2.94
N MET A 335 -8.06 6.01 -1.74
CA MET A 335 -8.46 5.26 -0.53
C MET A 335 -9.98 5.29 -0.28
N CYS A 336 -10.63 6.41 -0.59
CA CYS A 336 -12.08 6.57 -0.48
C CYS A 336 -12.89 5.62 -1.40
N MET A 337 -12.29 5.11 -2.48
CA MET A 337 -12.95 4.17 -3.40
C MET A 337 -13.19 2.80 -2.76
N PHE A 338 -12.48 2.49 -1.67
CA PHE A 338 -12.52 1.19 -1.00
C PHE A 338 -12.91 1.29 0.48
N GLY A 339 -13.43 2.46 0.91
CA GLY A 339 -13.80 2.70 2.32
C GLY A 339 -12.59 2.84 3.25
N GLY A 340 -11.41 3.17 2.72
CA GLY A 340 -10.26 3.51 3.54
C GLY A 340 -10.47 4.87 4.22
N ARG A 341 -10.22 4.92 5.53
CA ARG A 341 -10.09 6.17 6.28
C ARG A 341 -8.71 6.78 6.11
#